data_AF-A0AAE2RRF7-F1
#
_entry.id   AF-A0AAE2RRF7-F1
#
_cell.length_a   1.000
_cell.length_b   1.000
_cell.length_c   1.000
_cell.angle_alpha   90.00
_cell.angle_beta   90.00
_cell.angle_gamma   90.00
#
_symmetry.space_group_name_H-M   'P 1'
#
loop_
_entity.id
_entity.type
_entity.pdbx_description
1 polymer ?
#
loop_
_entity_poly.entity_id
_entity_poly.type
_entity_poly.pdbx_seq_one_letter_code
_entity_poly.pdbx_strand_id
1 'polypeptide(L)'
;MRNNYRYSRYNRNVRIRRKRILILTIIIVALGGLATSIIDDKFFSKDKNVQALASNEAVVSKQDDGANKTKEDDTNAEVQSDSNVDDVASVEKFLTQQAKGQKIEDTDGKKVVYLSFDDGPSETNTPSILKTLKDENVKATFFVLGKAIDQSEANKNLLKQEVEEGHAIGNHSYSHNYKYLYPNGSVNTNNFMSEINKTNESLKKVLGEDFSTRAIRFPGGHMSWKNTGEVDKIMKEKDYHYVDWNALSKDAEGPHKNADQLTEEVKKTVGNKTKVVLLMHDTYGKEETAKALPGVIDYLKSQGYEFRTFK
;
A
#
# COMPACT_ATOMS: atom_id res chain seq x y z
N MET A 1 -4.53 -49.42 11.50
CA MET A 1 -3.92 -48.30 12.27
C MET A 1 -2.67 -47.72 11.58
N ARG A 2 -2.77 -47.06 10.40
CA ARG A 2 -1.56 -46.50 9.71
C ARG A 2 -1.58 -45.00 9.38
N ASN A 3 -2.72 -44.31 9.39
CA ASN A 3 -2.80 -42.91 8.93
C ASN A 3 -2.32 -41.87 9.97
N ASN A 4 -2.60 -42.06 11.26
CA ASN A 4 -2.39 -41.03 12.30
C ASN A 4 -0.91 -40.64 12.49
N TYR A 5 0.05 -41.53 12.18
CA TYR A 5 1.48 -41.25 12.32
C TYR A 5 2.03 -40.29 11.26
N ARG A 6 1.44 -40.21 10.05
CA ARG A 6 1.91 -39.27 9.01
C ARG A 6 1.54 -37.82 9.35
N TYR A 7 0.34 -37.59 9.87
CA TYR A 7 -0.16 -36.25 10.22
C TYR A 7 0.67 -35.59 11.34
N SER A 8 1.06 -36.37 12.37
CA SER A 8 1.89 -35.86 13.48
C SER A 8 3.29 -35.38 13.06
N ARG A 9 3.93 -36.05 12.08
CA ARG A 9 5.26 -35.62 11.58
C ARG A 9 5.20 -34.31 10.79
N TYR A 10 4.13 -34.06 10.03
CA TYR A 10 3.98 -32.83 9.24
C TYR A 10 3.94 -31.58 10.13
N ASN A 11 3.02 -31.54 11.10
CA ASN A 11 2.84 -30.39 11.99
C ASN A 11 4.07 -30.11 12.87
N ARG A 12 4.83 -31.16 13.25
CA ARG A 12 6.10 -31.00 13.99
C ARG A 12 7.16 -30.27 13.15
N ASN A 13 7.29 -30.65 11.87
CA ASN A 13 8.26 -30.03 10.95
C ASN A 13 7.89 -28.57 10.60
N VAL A 14 6.59 -28.25 10.47
CA VAL A 14 6.12 -26.86 10.26
C VAL A 14 6.45 -25.98 11.48
N ARG A 15 6.20 -26.45 12.71
CA ARG A 15 6.56 -25.71 13.94
C ARG A 15 8.08 -25.47 14.06
N ILE A 16 8.91 -26.45 13.68
CA ILE A 16 10.38 -26.29 13.69
C ILE A 16 10.85 -25.30 12.62
N ARG A 17 10.28 -25.33 11.41
CA ARG A 17 10.60 -24.35 10.36
C ARG A 17 10.24 -22.91 10.78
N ARG A 18 9.02 -22.69 11.30
CA ARG A 18 8.61 -21.36 11.80
C ARG A 18 9.53 -20.83 12.90
N LYS A 19 9.97 -21.65 13.85
CA LYS A 19 10.95 -21.24 14.88
C LYS A 19 12.32 -20.87 14.31
N ARG A 20 12.80 -21.53 13.25
CA ARG A 20 14.10 -21.20 12.63
C ARG A 20 14.07 -19.89 11.86
N ILE A 21 12.97 -19.58 11.16
CA ILE A 21 12.78 -18.30 10.45
C ILE A 21 12.75 -17.12 11.43
N LEU A 22 12.08 -17.28 12.58
CA LEU A 22 12.00 -16.26 13.63
C LEU A 22 13.35 -15.95 14.31
N ILE A 23 14.26 -16.94 14.38
CA ILE A 23 15.59 -16.74 14.99
C ILE A 23 16.54 -16.02 14.02
N LEU A 24 16.45 -16.28 12.71
CA LEU A 24 17.31 -15.64 11.72
C LEU A 24 17.01 -14.14 11.55
N THR A 25 15.75 -13.73 11.66
CA THR A 25 15.34 -12.32 11.58
C THR A 25 15.86 -11.48 12.76
N ILE A 26 15.92 -12.05 13.97
CA ILE A 26 16.46 -11.38 15.16
C ILE A 26 17.95 -11.06 15.02
N ILE A 27 18.73 -11.93 14.37
CA ILE A 27 20.19 -11.78 14.23
C ILE A 27 20.56 -10.64 13.27
N ILE A 28 19.80 -10.45 12.19
CA ILE A 28 20.10 -9.41 11.18
C ILE A 28 19.89 -8.00 11.75
N VAL A 29 18.82 -7.80 12.54
CA VAL A 29 18.51 -6.51 13.19
C VAL A 29 19.58 -6.10 14.22
N ALA A 30 20.35 -7.06 14.77
CA ALA A 30 21.43 -6.78 15.71
C ALA A 30 22.74 -6.30 15.04
N LEU A 31 22.87 -6.41 13.70
CA LEU A 31 24.10 -6.07 12.97
C LEU A 31 23.98 -4.84 12.07
N GLY A 32 22.77 -4.33 11.81
CA GLY A 32 22.56 -3.14 10.98
C GLY A 32 22.87 -1.78 11.65
N GLY A 33 23.37 -1.79 12.89
CA GLY A 33 23.50 -0.59 13.73
C GLY A 33 24.93 -0.13 13.99
N LEU A 34 25.74 0.16 12.96
CA LEU A 34 27.02 0.89 13.08
C LEU A 34 27.61 1.32 11.70
N ALA A 35 27.16 2.44 11.13
CA ALA A 35 27.86 3.15 10.03
C ALA A 35 27.26 4.56 9.76
N THR A 36 27.83 5.62 10.36
CA THR A 36 27.44 7.02 10.08
C THR A 36 28.62 7.99 10.24
N SER A 37 29.20 8.50 9.15
CA SER A 37 30.10 9.67 9.16
C SER A 37 30.57 10.13 7.76
N ILE A 38 30.39 11.43 7.47
CA ILE A 38 31.21 12.30 6.58
C ILE A 38 31.14 12.08 5.04
N ILE A 39 30.67 13.11 4.32
CA ILE A 39 31.44 13.91 3.33
C ILE A 39 30.67 15.25 3.11
N ASP A 40 31.39 16.34 2.79
CA ASP A 40 30.99 17.73 3.10
C ASP A 40 30.26 18.53 1.99
N ASP A 41 29.68 19.67 2.41
CA ASP A 41 29.13 20.74 1.57
C ASP A 41 30.12 21.31 0.53
N LYS A 42 29.71 21.41 -0.76
CA LYS A 42 30.36 22.32 -1.72
C LYS A 42 29.62 22.69 -3.03
N PHE A 43 28.30 22.91 -3.01
CA PHE A 43 27.56 23.36 -4.22
C PHE A 43 26.59 24.54 -4.01
N PHE A 44 27.06 25.60 -3.32
CA PHE A 44 26.36 26.89 -3.26
C PHE A 44 27.32 28.08 -3.44
N SER A 45 27.54 28.50 -4.69
CA SER A 45 27.85 29.89 -5.07
C SER A 45 27.77 30.08 -6.59
N LYS A 46 27.58 31.33 -7.05
CA LYS A 46 27.38 31.79 -8.44
C LYS A 46 26.03 31.35 -9.06
N ASP A 47 25.23 32.25 -9.65
CA ASP A 47 25.29 33.72 -9.73
C ASP A 47 23.89 34.34 -9.57
N LYS A 48 23.84 35.57 -9.05
CA LYS A 48 22.68 36.48 -9.15
C LYS A 48 23.18 37.89 -9.50
N ASN A 49 22.74 38.41 -10.65
CA ASN A 49 22.09 39.72 -10.80
C ASN A 49 22.20 40.25 -12.24
N VAL A 50 21.05 40.40 -12.89
CA VAL A 50 20.75 41.59 -13.70
C VAL A 50 19.33 42.01 -13.33
N GLN A 51 19.12 43.30 -13.06
CA GLN A 51 17.81 43.89 -12.82
C GLN A 51 17.72 45.20 -13.61
N ALA A 52 16.63 45.37 -14.34
CA ALA A 52 16.19 46.64 -14.91
C ALA A 52 14.67 46.73 -14.73
N LEU A 53 14.14 47.96 -14.64
CA LEU A 53 12.77 48.27 -14.19
C LEU A 53 12.10 49.27 -15.14
N ALA A 54 10.83 49.57 -14.83
CA ALA A 54 9.91 50.53 -15.45
C ALA A 54 9.13 50.00 -16.69
N SER A 55 7.82 50.28 -16.82
CA SER A 55 6.88 50.87 -15.83
C SER A 55 5.40 50.66 -16.23
N ASN A 56 4.53 50.93 -15.25
CA ASN A 56 3.09 51.24 -15.25
C ASN A 56 2.51 51.91 -16.53
N GLU A 57 1.19 51.97 -16.77
CA GLU A 57 0.06 51.92 -15.82
C GLU A 57 -1.25 51.34 -16.43
N ALA A 58 -2.39 51.49 -15.73
CA ALA A 58 -3.66 50.80 -16.00
C ALA A 58 -4.84 51.77 -16.27
N VAL A 59 -6.07 51.35 -15.95
CA VAL A 59 -7.39 52.03 -16.11
C VAL A 59 -8.01 51.89 -17.53
N VAL A 60 -9.28 51.52 -17.79
CA VAL A 60 -10.41 50.77 -17.17
C VAL A 60 -11.74 51.35 -17.72
N SER A 61 -12.82 50.55 -17.72
CA SER A 61 -14.26 50.91 -17.90
C SER A 61 -14.87 50.74 -19.31
N LYS A 62 -16.16 50.39 -19.47
CA LYS A 62 -17.19 49.79 -18.59
C LYS A 62 -18.46 49.42 -19.40
N GLN A 63 -19.18 48.35 -19.01
CA GLN A 63 -20.66 48.16 -19.12
C GLN A 63 -21.28 48.16 -20.55
N ASP A 64 -22.46 47.62 -20.88
CA ASP A 64 -23.32 46.50 -20.39
C ASP A 64 -23.94 45.88 -21.70
N ASP A 65 -24.98 45.03 -21.81
CA ASP A 65 -26.03 44.45 -20.95
C ASP A 65 -26.50 43.10 -21.57
N GLY A 66 -27.33 42.32 -20.87
CA GLY A 66 -28.20 41.33 -21.52
C GLY A 66 -28.57 40.11 -20.68
N ALA A 67 -29.79 40.06 -20.15
CA ALA A 67 -30.34 38.87 -19.47
C ALA A 67 -31.22 38.01 -20.39
N ASN A 68 -31.15 36.68 -20.22
CA ASN A 68 -32.27 35.79 -20.57
C ASN A 68 -32.32 34.55 -19.65
N LYS A 69 -33.49 33.90 -19.58
CA LYS A 69 -33.80 32.76 -18.70
C LYS A 69 -33.74 31.42 -19.44
N THR A 70 -33.90 30.34 -18.66
CA THR A 70 -34.07 28.93 -19.04
C THR A 70 -32.77 28.25 -19.52
N LYS A 71 -32.55 26.97 -19.19
CA LYS A 71 -33.43 25.92 -18.62
C LYS A 71 -32.75 25.20 -17.46
N GLU A 72 -33.55 24.60 -16.59
CA GLU A 72 -33.12 23.44 -15.81
C GLU A 72 -32.96 22.25 -16.75
N ASP A 73 -31.88 21.48 -16.63
CA ASP A 73 -31.73 20.16 -17.25
C ASP A 73 -31.14 19.21 -16.20
N ASP A 74 -32.02 18.39 -15.63
CA ASP A 74 -31.76 17.55 -14.46
C ASP A 74 -31.06 16.25 -14.89
N THR A 75 -29.83 16.42 -15.38
CA THR A 75 -28.96 15.31 -15.82
C THR A 75 -28.40 14.59 -14.60
N ASN A 76 -29.28 13.81 -13.97
CA ASN A 76 -28.98 12.87 -12.88
C ASN A 76 -27.96 11.82 -13.38
N ALA A 77 -26.68 12.17 -13.30
CA ALA A 77 -25.58 11.34 -13.73
C ALA A 77 -25.47 10.14 -12.80
N GLU A 78 -25.99 8.99 -13.24
CA GLU A 78 -25.74 7.71 -12.59
C GLU A 78 -24.23 7.53 -12.42
N VAL A 79 -23.75 7.59 -11.19
CA VAL A 79 -22.36 7.34 -10.86
C VAL A 79 -22.09 5.87 -11.18
N GLN A 80 -21.47 5.63 -12.34
CA GLN A 80 -21.00 4.30 -12.70
C GLN A 80 -20.08 3.79 -11.59
N SER A 81 -20.56 2.80 -10.84
CA SER A 81 -19.72 2.06 -9.91
C SER A 81 -18.60 1.41 -10.71
N ASP A 82 -17.36 1.86 -10.50
CA ASP A 82 -16.19 1.26 -11.14
C ASP A 82 -16.18 -0.24 -10.81
N SER A 83 -16.39 -1.06 -11.84
CA SER A 83 -16.56 -2.52 -11.70
C SER A 83 -15.32 -3.23 -11.14
N ASN A 84 -14.22 -2.51 -11.00
CA ASN A 84 -12.90 -2.98 -10.61
C ASN A 84 -12.51 -2.55 -9.18
N VAL A 85 -13.45 -1.98 -8.41
CA VAL A 85 -13.29 -1.69 -6.97
C VAL A 85 -14.20 -2.62 -6.17
N ASP A 86 -13.61 -3.51 -5.37
CA ASP A 86 -14.33 -4.38 -4.44
C ASP A 86 -14.41 -3.76 -3.02
N ASP A 87 -15.42 -4.14 -2.25
CA ASP A 87 -15.53 -3.71 -0.84
C ASP A 87 -14.43 -4.38 0.02
N VAL A 88 -13.70 -3.58 0.82
CA VAL A 88 -12.55 -4.09 1.60
C VAL A 88 -12.94 -5.12 2.68
N ALA A 89 -14.14 -5.06 3.25
CA ALA A 89 -14.62 -6.07 4.20
C ALA A 89 -14.80 -7.44 3.53
N SER A 90 -15.15 -7.45 2.24
CA SER A 90 -15.20 -8.68 1.44
C SER A 90 -13.81 -9.27 1.20
N VAL A 91 -12.79 -8.42 1.01
CA VAL A 91 -11.38 -8.85 0.87
C VAL A 91 -10.81 -9.36 2.20
N GLU A 92 -11.05 -8.68 3.32
CA GLU A 92 -10.72 -9.15 4.68
C GLU A 92 -11.37 -10.50 4.98
N LYS A 93 -12.67 -10.64 4.68
CA LYS A 93 -13.43 -11.89 4.84
C LYS A 93 -12.82 -13.02 4.00
N PHE A 94 -12.50 -12.77 2.74
CA PHE A 94 -11.86 -13.74 1.85
C PHE A 94 -10.49 -14.20 2.40
N LEU A 95 -9.60 -13.26 2.74
CA LEU A 95 -8.28 -13.59 3.30
C LEU A 95 -8.42 -14.37 4.61
N THR A 96 -9.36 -13.97 5.47
CA THR A 96 -9.63 -14.60 6.76
C THR A 96 -10.20 -16.02 6.60
N GLN A 97 -11.12 -16.26 5.66
CA GLN A 97 -11.62 -17.60 5.32
C GLN A 97 -10.48 -18.48 4.79
N GLN A 98 -9.68 -17.96 3.86
CA GLN A 98 -8.55 -18.66 3.26
C GLN A 98 -7.49 -19.05 4.31
N ALA A 99 -7.09 -18.13 5.19
CA ALA A 99 -6.13 -18.38 6.26
C ALA A 99 -6.62 -19.43 7.28
N LYS A 100 -7.94 -19.52 7.49
CA LYS A 100 -8.59 -20.53 8.35
C LYS A 100 -8.84 -21.86 7.63
N GLY A 101 -8.57 -21.97 6.33
CA GLY A 101 -8.87 -23.16 5.52
C GLY A 101 -10.37 -23.44 5.37
N GLN A 102 -11.20 -22.40 5.50
CA GLN A 102 -12.65 -22.49 5.38
C GLN A 102 -13.08 -22.56 3.90
N LYS A 103 -14.34 -22.96 3.65
CA LYS A 103 -14.91 -22.83 2.31
C LYS A 103 -14.96 -21.33 1.96
N ILE A 104 -14.28 -20.97 0.86
CA ILE A 104 -14.38 -19.66 0.26
C ILE A 104 -15.73 -19.58 -0.49
N GLU A 105 -16.50 -18.54 -0.22
CA GLU A 105 -17.86 -18.35 -0.76
C GLU A 105 -17.85 -17.63 -2.14
N ASP A 106 -16.66 -17.30 -2.61
CA ASP A 106 -16.34 -16.49 -3.79
C ASP A 106 -16.01 -17.41 -4.98
N THR A 107 -17.04 -17.74 -5.78
CA THR A 107 -16.99 -18.86 -6.74
C THR A 107 -17.52 -18.51 -8.14
N ASP A 108 -17.44 -17.26 -8.60
CA ASP A 108 -17.78 -16.91 -9.99
C ASP A 108 -16.75 -17.45 -11.00
N GLY A 109 -15.60 -17.92 -10.52
CA GLY A 109 -14.54 -18.54 -11.31
C GLY A 109 -13.54 -17.56 -11.90
N LYS A 110 -13.74 -16.25 -11.74
CA LYS A 110 -12.81 -15.24 -12.24
C LYS A 110 -11.48 -15.29 -11.48
N LYS A 111 -10.42 -14.89 -12.19
CA LYS A 111 -9.13 -14.58 -11.59
C LYS A 111 -9.07 -13.08 -11.33
N VAL A 112 -8.80 -12.69 -10.08
CA VAL A 112 -8.70 -11.29 -9.65
C VAL A 112 -7.37 -11.09 -8.93
N VAL A 113 -6.64 -10.03 -9.28
CA VAL A 113 -5.45 -9.59 -8.56
C VAL A 113 -5.60 -8.17 -8.06
N TYR A 114 -5.35 -8.00 -6.76
CA TYR A 114 -5.15 -6.70 -6.13
C TYR A 114 -3.64 -6.52 -5.96
N LEU A 115 -3.04 -5.65 -6.77
CA LEU A 115 -1.67 -5.19 -6.54
C LEU A 115 -1.69 -4.29 -5.29
N SER A 116 -0.79 -4.53 -4.34
CA SER A 116 -0.64 -3.66 -3.17
C SER A 116 0.82 -3.35 -2.85
N PHE A 117 1.08 -2.08 -2.51
CA PHE A 117 2.39 -1.55 -2.18
C PHE A 117 2.39 -0.98 -0.76
N ASP A 118 3.38 -1.37 0.04
CA ASP A 118 3.56 -0.90 1.42
C ASP A 118 4.76 0.05 1.55
N ASP A 119 4.76 0.82 2.65
CA ASP A 119 5.81 1.75 3.11
C ASP A 119 6.02 3.06 2.30
N GLY A 120 5.21 3.31 1.25
CA GLY A 120 5.22 4.56 0.48
C GLY A 120 4.45 5.74 1.11
N PRO A 121 4.35 6.88 0.38
CA PRO A 121 5.04 7.16 -0.89
C PRO A 121 6.54 7.43 -0.70
N SER A 122 7.35 7.20 -1.73
CA SER A 122 8.76 7.57 -1.77
C SER A 122 9.18 8.20 -3.10
N GLU A 123 10.03 9.22 -3.02
CA GLU A 123 10.56 9.96 -4.17
C GLU A 123 11.40 9.09 -5.13
N THR A 124 11.86 7.90 -4.72
CA THR A 124 12.69 7.01 -5.56
C THR A 124 11.88 6.00 -6.36
N ASN A 125 10.80 5.43 -5.81
CA ASN A 125 10.17 4.22 -6.37
C ASN A 125 8.71 4.42 -6.76
N THR A 126 7.91 5.16 -5.98
CA THR A 126 6.51 5.47 -6.29
C THR A 126 6.32 6.13 -7.66
N PRO A 127 7.16 7.11 -8.13
CA PRO A 127 7.01 7.69 -9.47
C PRO A 127 7.17 6.67 -10.60
N SER A 128 8.10 5.72 -10.45
CA SER A 128 8.35 4.66 -11.45
C SER A 128 7.21 3.65 -11.47
N ILE A 129 6.71 3.28 -10.28
CA ILE A 129 5.58 2.38 -10.09
C ILE A 129 4.30 2.97 -10.67
N LEU A 130 3.96 4.23 -10.34
CA LEU A 130 2.82 4.94 -10.94
C LEU A 130 2.92 4.98 -12.47
N LYS A 131 4.09 5.35 -13.02
CA LYS A 131 4.30 5.35 -14.47
C LYS A 131 4.02 3.97 -15.09
N THR A 132 4.54 2.88 -14.51
CA THR A 132 4.29 1.52 -15.00
C THR A 132 2.81 1.14 -14.90
N LEU A 133 2.14 1.42 -13.78
CA LEU A 133 0.72 1.12 -13.61
C LEU A 133 -0.15 1.88 -14.64
N LYS A 134 0.24 3.12 -14.96
CA LYS A 134 -0.39 3.99 -15.96
C LYS A 134 -0.15 3.50 -17.39
N ASP A 135 1.09 3.21 -17.77
CA ASP A 135 1.47 2.66 -19.08
C ASP A 135 0.70 1.34 -19.35
N GLU A 136 0.58 0.49 -18.32
CA GLU A 136 -0.10 -0.81 -18.38
C GLU A 136 -1.63 -0.75 -18.23
N ASN A 137 -2.19 0.44 -17.96
CA ASN A 137 -3.60 0.69 -17.61
C ASN A 137 -4.14 -0.27 -16.53
N VAL A 138 -3.44 -0.38 -15.39
CA VAL A 138 -3.86 -1.15 -14.21
C VAL A 138 -3.92 -0.27 -12.97
N LYS A 139 -4.77 -0.64 -12.00
CA LYS A 139 -4.88 0.03 -10.70
C LYS A 139 -4.29 -0.82 -9.58
N ALA A 140 -4.03 -0.19 -8.44
CA ALA A 140 -3.33 -0.78 -7.29
C ALA A 140 -3.80 -0.13 -5.98
N THR A 141 -3.40 -0.69 -4.84
CA THR A 141 -3.67 -0.15 -3.51
C THR A 141 -2.38 0.20 -2.78
N PHE A 142 -2.19 1.47 -2.41
CA PHE A 142 -1.02 1.95 -1.67
C PHE A 142 -1.33 2.03 -0.18
N PHE A 143 -0.65 1.22 0.62
CA PHE A 143 -0.71 1.24 2.08
C PHE A 143 0.36 2.18 2.61
N VAL A 144 -0.02 3.46 2.71
CA VAL A 144 0.91 4.57 2.94
C VAL A 144 1.18 4.83 4.41
N LEU A 145 2.38 5.36 4.69
CA LEU A 145 2.83 5.73 6.04
C LEU A 145 2.66 7.22 6.29
N GLY A 146 2.04 7.59 7.42
CA GLY A 146 1.86 8.99 7.80
C GLY A 146 3.17 9.79 7.87
N LYS A 147 4.28 9.19 8.35
CA LYS A 147 5.61 9.85 8.32
C LYS A 147 6.12 10.12 6.90
N ALA A 148 5.72 9.31 5.92
CA ALA A 148 6.15 9.43 4.53
C ALA A 148 5.37 10.54 3.83
N ILE A 149 4.05 10.61 4.05
CA ILE A 149 3.20 11.73 3.64
C ILE A 149 3.72 13.06 4.21
N ASP A 150 4.08 13.08 5.50
CA ASP A 150 4.59 14.27 6.17
C ASP A 150 6.04 14.65 5.76
N GLN A 151 6.76 13.80 5.03
CA GLN A 151 8.21 13.92 4.81
C GLN A 151 8.59 15.10 3.89
N SER A 152 7.86 15.30 2.79
CA SER A 152 8.17 16.31 1.77
C SER A 152 6.94 16.69 0.94
N GLU A 153 6.95 17.87 0.31
CA GLU A 153 5.90 18.25 -0.64
C GLU A 153 5.88 17.34 -1.89
N ALA A 154 7.02 16.73 -2.25
CA ALA A 154 7.07 15.73 -3.31
C ALA A 154 6.25 14.49 -2.96
N ASN A 155 6.42 13.95 -1.75
CA ASN A 155 5.62 12.82 -1.25
C ASN A 155 4.12 13.16 -1.13
N LYS A 156 3.75 14.39 -0.75
CA LYS A 156 2.35 14.84 -0.75
C LYS A 156 1.76 14.91 -2.17
N ASN A 157 2.56 15.30 -3.15
CA ASN A 157 2.12 15.33 -4.55
C ASN A 157 2.05 13.93 -5.16
N LEU A 158 2.90 12.99 -4.74
CA LEU A 158 2.77 11.57 -5.11
C LEU A 158 1.48 10.94 -4.55
N LEU A 159 1.16 11.19 -3.27
CA LEU A 159 -0.12 10.75 -2.67
C LEU A 159 -1.34 11.32 -3.43
N LYS A 160 -1.28 12.57 -3.91
CA LYS A 160 -2.33 13.12 -4.79
C LYS A 160 -2.37 12.39 -6.13
N GLN A 161 -1.22 12.16 -6.77
CA GLN A 161 -1.14 11.44 -8.04
C GLN A 161 -1.69 10.01 -7.94
N GLU A 162 -1.46 9.31 -6.82
CA GLU A 162 -2.08 7.99 -6.55
C GLU A 162 -3.62 8.08 -6.60
N VAL A 163 -4.23 9.10 -5.98
CA VAL A 163 -5.68 9.29 -6.00
C VAL A 163 -6.19 9.79 -7.35
N GLU A 164 -5.51 10.76 -7.97
CA GLU A 164 -5.86 11.35 -9.27
C GLU A 164 -5.76 10.34 -10.42
N GLU A 165 -4.79 9.42 -10.38
CA GLU A 165 -4.68 8.32 -11.33
C GLU A 165 -5.59 7.12 -10.99
N GLY A 166 -6.44 7.24 -9.96
CA GLY A 166 -7.53 6.30 -9.67
C GLY A 166 -7.13 5.06 -8.87
N HIS A 167 -6.03 5.12 -8.12
CA HIS A 167 -5.63 4.04 -7.22
C HIS A 167 -6.49 4.04 -5.93
N ALA A 168 -6.28 3.03 -5.09
CA ALA A 168 -6.82 3.00 -3.74
C ALA A 168 -5.73 3.31 -2.72
N ILE A 169 -6.10 3.94 -1.61
CA ILE A 169 -5.20 4.26 -0.51
C ILE A 169 -5.66 3.52 0.74
N GLY A 170 -4.74 2.81 1.38
CA GLY A 170 -4.91 2.24 2.71
C GLY A 170 -3.94 2.86 3.72
N ASN A 171 -4.22 2.68 5.00
CA ASN A 171 -3.41 3.21 6.09
C ASN A 171 -2.47 2.13 6.64
N HIS A 172 -1.17 2.42 6.72
CA HIS A 172 -0.14 1.49 7.19
C HIS A 172 0.50 1.87 8.53
N SER A 173 -0.25 2.57 9.39
CA SER A 173 0.28 3.28 10.58
C SER A 173 1.08 4.54 10.20
N TYR A 174 1.62 5.23 11.20
CA TYR A 174 2.35 6.49 11.03
C TYR A 174 3.85 6.28 10.92
N SER A 175 4.43 5.52 11.86
CA SER A 175 5.88 5.39 12.00
C SER A 175 6.45 4.05 11.52
N HIS A 176 5.62 3.01 11.38
CA HIS A 176 6.04 1.61 11.19
C HIS A 176 6.98 1.10 12.31
N ASN A 177 6.87 1.63 13.54
CA ASN A 177 7.73 1.24 14.65
C ASN A 177 7.17 0.03 15.42
N TYR A 178 7.64 -1.17 15.08
CA TYR A 178 7.25 -2.42 15.74
C TYR A 178 7.43 -2.41 17.28
N LYS A 179 8.40 -1.67 17.84
CA LYS A 179 8.60 -1.61 19.30
C LYS A 179 7.51 -0.78 20.00
N TYR A 180 6.93 0.20 19.30
CA TYR A 180 5.85 1.04 19.80
C TYR A 180 4.48 0.38 19.57
N LEU A 181 4.22 -0.09 18.36
CA LEU A 181 2.96 -0.75 17.97
C LEU A 181 2.77 -2.11 18.67
N TYR A 182 3.85 -2.89 18.78
CA TYR A 182 3.80 -4.30 19.17
C TYR A 182 4.79 -4.68 20.29
N PRO A 183 4.75 -4.01 21.47
CA PRO A 183 5.66 -4.31 22.57
C PRO A 183 5.60 -5.80 22.95
N ASN A 184 6.77 -6.44 23.00
CA ASN A 184 6.93 -7.89 23.21
C ASN A 184 6.22 -8.79 22.17
N GLY A 185 5.99 -8.26 20.95
CA GLY A 185 5.34 -8.97 19.85
C GLY A 185 3.86 -9.29 20.14
N SER A 186 3.15 -8.34 20.75
CA SER A 186 1.71 -8.34 21.00
C SER A 186 1.18 -6.92 20.78
N VAL A 187 0.00 -6.74 20.19
CA VAL A 187 -0.52 -5.41 19.84
C VAL A 187 -0.81 -4.59 21.10
N ASN A 188 -0.31 -3.36 21.12
CA ASN A 188 -0.80 -2.32 22.02
C ASN A 188 -1.86 -1.52 21.27
N THR A 189 -3.12 -1.80 21.59
CA THR A 189 -4.32 -1.22 20.96
C THR A 189 -4.29 0.31 20.91
N ASN A 190 -3.89 0.96 22.00
CA ASN A 190 -3.86 2.42 22.10
C ASN A 190 -2.77 3.01 21.20
N ASN A 191 -1.57 2.43 21.20
CA ASN A 191 -0.46 2.87 20.34
C ASN A 191 -0.79 2.65 18.85
N PHE A 192 -1.40 1.51 18.52
CA PHE A 192 -1.81 1.20 17.15
C PHE A 192 -2.89 2.17 16.65
N MET A 193 -3.99 2.34 17.38
CA MET A 193 -5.07 3.25 16.98
C MET A 193 -4.63 4.72 16.98
N SER A 194 -3.68 5.11 17.84
CA SER A 194 -3.05 6.44 17.79
C SER A 194 -2.31 6.67 16.47
N GLU A 195 -1.53 5.70 15.99
CA GLU A 195 -0.87 5.82 14.69
C GLU A 195 -1.83 5.76 13.50
N ILE A 196 -2.87 4.91 13.53
CA ILE A 196 -3.91 4.90 12.49
C ILE A 196 -4.59 6.28 12.40
N ASN A 197 -5.04 6.83 13.54
CA ASN A 197 -5.66 8.15 13.59
C ASN A 197 -4.72 9.25 13.08
N LYS A 198 -3.44 9.24 13.49
CA LYS A 198 -2.47 10.25 13.05
C LYS A 198 -2.21 10.19 11.53
N THR A 199 -2.12 9.00 10.95
CA THR A 199 -2.02 8.87 9.47
C THR A 199 -3.29 9.32 8.77
N ASN A 200 -4.48 9.08 9.34
CA ASN A 200 -5.73 9.62 8.80
C ASN A 200 -5.74 11.16 8.81
N GLU A 201 -5.15 11.82 9.81
CA GLU A 201 -4.97 13.27 9.77
C GLU A 201 -4.01 13.72 8.65
N SER A 202 -2.87 13.04 8.46
CA SER A 202 -1.93 13.37 7.37
C SER A 202 -2.55 13.17 6.00
N LEU A 203 -3.36 12.12 5.81
CA LEU A 203 -4.15 11.87 4.61
C LEU A 203 -5.12 13.04 4.34
N LYS A 204 -5.95 13.43 5.32
CA LYS A 204 -6.91 14.55 5.22
C LYS A 204 -6.24 15.88 4.90
N LYS A 205 -5.10 16.19 5.54
CA LYS A 205 -4.32 17.41 5.30
C LYS A 205 -3.80 17.55 3.86
N VAL A 206 -3.75 16.45 3.09
CA VAL A 206 -3.25 16.43 1.70
C VAL A 206 -4.36 16.21 0.68
N LEU A 207 -5.38 15.41 1.01
CA LEU A 207 -6.44 14.93 0.12
C LEU A 207 -7.82 15.56 0.39
N GLY A 208 -7.96 16.39 1.43
CA GLY A 208 -9.20 17.05 1.84
C GLY A 208 -9.86 16.40 3.04
N GLU A 209 -10.67 17.17 3.78
CA GLU A 209 -11.29 16.69 5.03
C GLU A 209 -12.35 15.59 4.81
N ASP A 210 -12.96 15.49 3.63
CA ASP A 210 -13.88 14.38 3.33
C ASP A 210 -13.15 13.07 3.01
N PHE A 211 -11.82 13.10 2.88
CA PHE A 211 -11.02 11.91 2.63
C PHE A 211 -11.06 10.93 3.81
N SER A 212 -11.32 9.66 3.50
CA SER A 212 -11.27 8.54 4.44
C SER A 212 -10.90 7.23 3.73
N THR A 213 -10.42 6.26 4.50
CA THR A 213 -10.20 4.89 4.02
C THR A 213 -10.56 3.90 5.11
N ARG A 214 -11.12 2.76 4.70
CA ARG A 214 -11.46 1.61 5.56
C ARG A 214 -10.34 0.56 5.55
N ALA A 215 -9.47 0.60 4.54
CA ALA A 215 -8.40 -0.36 4.34
C ALA A 215 -7.21 -0.08 5.26
N ILE A 216 -6.98 -0.95 6.24
CA ILE A 216 -5.82 -0.91 7.12
C ILE A 216 -4.91 -2.09 6.80
N ARG A 217 -3.60 -1.87 6.73
CA ARG A 217 -2.62 -2.97 6.79
C ARG A 217 -1.74 -2.77 8.01
N PHE A 218 -1.66 -3.80 8.85
CA PHE A 218 -0.76 -3.78 10.00
C PHE A 218 0.69 -3.82 9.50
N PRO A 219 1.59 -2.92 9.97
CA PRO A 219 3.03 -3.11 9.84
C PRO A 219 3.45 -4.55 10.18
N GLY A 220 4.07 -5.24 9.22
CA GLY A 220 4.46 -6.66 9.33
C GLY A 220 3.33 -7.70 9.24
N GLY A 221 2.10 -7.30 8.91
CA GLY A 221 0.92 -8.16 8.77
C GLY A 221 0.22 -8.51 10.09
N HIS A 222 -1.11 -8.55 10.09
CA HIS A 222 -1.95 -8.91 11.25
C HIS A 222 -1.58 -10.30 11.78
N MET A 223 -1.39 -11.26 10.85
CA MET A 223 -1.00 -12.64 11.14
C MET A 223 0.31 -12.82 11.94
N SER A 224 1.15 -11.78 12.03
CA SER A 224 2.44 -11.83 12.74
C SER A 224 2.33 -11.57 14.24
N TRP A 225 1.23 -10.94 14.70
CA TRP A 225 1.11 -10.38 16.05
C TRP A 225 0.19 -11.20 16.96
N LYS A 226 0.10 -10.78 18.23
CA LYS A 226 -0.71 -11.43 19.28
C LYS A 226 -1.61 -10.39 19.95
N ASN A 227 -2.60 -10.86 20.71
CA ASN A 227 -3.52 -10.00 21.48
C ASN A 227 -4.32 -9.02 20.59
N THR A 228 -4.68 -9.44 19.37
CA THR A 228 -5.37 -8.60 18.40
C THR A 228 -6.83 -8.32 18.78
N GLY A 229 -7.49 -9.22 19.54
CA GLY A 229 -8.95 -9.19 19.73
C GLY A 229 -9.57 -7.91 20.33
N GLU A 230 -8.77 -7.03 20.96
CA GLU A 230 -9.23 -5.70 21.39
C GLU A 230 -9.19 -4.70 20.23
N VAL A 231 -8.08 -4.63 19.47
CA VAL A 231 -7.99 -3.78 18.27
C VAL A 231 -8.92 -4.27 17.16
N ASP A 232 -9.09 -5.58 16.98
CA ASP A 232 -10.02 -6.20 16.03
C ASP A 232 -11.47 -5.74 16.30
N LYS A 233 -11.82 -5.61 17.58
CA LYS A 233 -13.13 -5.09 17.99
C LYS A 233 -13.26 -3.61 17.65
N ILE A 234 -12.29 -2.78 18.02
CA ILE A 234 -12.33 -1.32 17.79
C ILE A 234 -12.30 -0.98 16.30
N MET A 235 -11.54 -1.73 15.50
CA MET A 235 -11.53 -1.59 14.04
C MET A 235 -12.91 -1.92 13.46
N LYS A 236 -13.52 -3.03 13.86
CA LYS A 236 -14.88 -3.39 13.44
C LYS A 236 -15.93 -2.37 13.87
N GLU A 237 -15.82 -1.79 15.06
CA GLU A 237 -16.69 -0.69 15.54
C GLU A 237 -16.48 0.63 14.77
N LYS A 238 -15.44 0.72 13.93
CA LYS A 238 -15.11 1.85 13.06
C LYS A 238 -15.26 1.55 11.56
N ASP A 239 -15.76 0.37 11.20
CA ASP A 239 -15.80 -0.12 9.80
C ASP A 239 -14.40 -0.10 9.13
N TYR A 240 -13.36 -0.35 9.92
CA TYR A 240 -11.98 -0.54 9.48
C TYR A 240 -11.67 -2.04 9.34
N HIS A 241 -11.02 -2.40 8.24
CA HIS A 241 -10.75 -3.79 7.87
C HIS A 241 -9.25 -4.04 7.69
N TYR A 242 -8.73 -5.12 8.27
CA TYR A 242 -7.33 -5.49 8.10
C TYR A 242 -7.13 -6.30 6.81
N VAL A 243 -6.15 -5.89 6.01
CA VAL A 243 -5.82 -6.55 4.75
C VAL A 243 -4.38 -7.04 4.78
N ASP A 244 -4.21 -8.34 5.05
CA ASP A 244 -2.93 -9.03 4.86
C ASP A 244 -2.71 -9.34 3.36
N TRP A 245 -1.97 -10.38 3.01
CA TRP A 245 -1.67 -10.79 1.64
C TRP A 245 -1.64 -12.32 1.50
N ASN A 246 -1.76 -12.82 0.26
CA ASN A 246 -1.66 -14.26 -0.05
C ASN A 246 -0.71 -14.61 -1.21
N ALA A 247 -0.09 -13.60 -1.83
CA ALA A 247 1.11 -13.70 -2.66
C ALA A 247 2.07 -12.55 -2.28
N LEU A 248 3.36 -12.66 -2.61
CA LEU A 248 4.36 -11.63 -2.32
C LEU A 248 5.59 -11.72 -3.23
N SER A 249 6.16 -10.58 -3.60
CA SER A 249 7.42 -10.49 -4.37
C SER A 249 8.65 -10.98 -3.60
N LYS A 250 8.61 -10.93 -2.26
CA LYS A 250 9.75 -11.15 -1.36
C LYS A 250 10.88 -10.14 -1.51
N ASP A 251 10.54 -8.91 -1.88
CA ASP A 251 11.43 -7.74 -1.74
C ASP A 251 11.75 -7.37 -0.27
N ALA A 252 11.05 -7.97 0.69
CA ALA A 252 11.32 -7.87 2.14
C ALA A 252 11.74 -9.20 2.81
N GLU A 253 11.81 -10.33 2.10
CA GLU A 253 12.19 -11.64 2.70
C GLU A 253 13.55 -12.17 2.21
N GLY A 254 14.43 -12.52 3.17
CA GLY A 254 15.65 -13.27 2.89
C GLY A 254 16.76 -12.42 2.25
N PRO A 255 17.63 -13.00 1.38
CA PRO A 255 18.64 -12.23 0.69
C PRO A 255 18.02 -11.26 -0.34
N HIS A 256 18.77 -10.21 -0.68
CA HIS A 256 18.45 -9.32 -1.79
C HIS A 256 18.24 -10.11 -3.10
N LYS A 257 17.32 -9.63 -3.94
CA LYS A 257 16.88 -10.25 -5.20
C LYS A 257 16.77 -9.17 -6.25
N ASN A 258 17.16 -9.50 -7.48
CA ASN A 258 16.94 -8.63 -8.63
C ASN A 258 15.49 -8.72 -9.15
N ALA A 259 15.13 -7.85 -10.08
CA ALA A 259 13.79 -7.78 -10.70
C ALA A 259 13.25 -9.14 -11.20
N ASP A 260 14.09 -9.94 -11.88
CA ASP A 260 13.70 -11.27 -12.37
C ASP A 260 13.38 -12.24 -11.22
N GLN A 261 14.23 -12.27 -10.19
CA GLN A 261 14.05 -13.14 -9.02
C GLN A 261 12.83 -12.75 -8.19
N LEU A 262 12.50 -11.46 -8.11
CA LEU A 262 11.24 -10.98 -7.52
C LEU A 262 10.04 -11.45 -8.35
N THR A 263 10.12 -11.31 -9.68
CA THR A 263 9.07 -11.77 -10.61
C THR A 263 8.82 -13.28 -10.50
N GLU A 264 9.88 -14.09 -10.35
CA GLU A 264 9.76 -15.54 -10.13
C GLU A 264 9.19 -15.91 -8.75
N GLU A 265 9.50 -15.17 -7.68
CA GLU A 265 8.82 -15.35 -6.39
C GLU A 265 7.36 -14.88 -6.44
N VAL A 266 6.98 -13.87 -7.24
CA VAL A 266 5.57 -13.56 -7.52
C VAL A 266 4.89 -14.75 -8.21
N LYS A 267 5.39 -15.22 -9.36
CA LYS A 267 4.84 -16.40 -10.09
C LYS A 267 4.59 -17.59 -9.16
N LYS A 268 5.59 -17.90 -8.33
CA LYS A 268 5.60 -18.99 -7.36
C LYS A 268 4.68 -18.79 -6.16
N THR A 269 4.52 -17.57 -5.65
CA THR A 269 3.63 -17.28 -4.52
C THR A 269 2.19 -17.04 -4.95
N VAL A 270 1.94 -16.57 -6.17
CA VAL A 270 0.63 -16.53 -6.84
C VAL A 270 0.13 -17.97 -7.04
N GLY A 271 0.80 -18.73 -7.92
CA GLY A 271 0.40 -20.10 -8.27
C GLY A 271 -1.03 -20.17 -8.83
N ASN A 272 -1.77 -21.20 -8.44
CA ASN A 272 -3.10 -21.50 -9.00
C ASN A 272 -4.26 -20.83 -8.22
N LYS A 273 -4.06 -19.64 -7.64
CA LYS A 273 -5.15 -18.91 -6.95
C LYS A 273 -6.12 -18.28 -7.95
N THR A 274 -7.39 -18.17 -7.56
CA THR A 274 -8.37 -17.32 -8.26
C THR A 274 -8.24 -15.87 -7.81
N LYS A 275 -8.40 -15.58 -6.51
CA LYS A 275 -8.17 -14.23 -5.96
C LYS A 275 -6.83 -14.08 -5.24
N VAL A 276 -6.10 -13.03 -5.59
CA VAL A 276 -4.73 -12.75 -5.15
C VAL A 276 -4.67 -11.35 -4.55
N VAL A 277 -4.20 -11.23 -3.31
CA VAL A 277 -3.70 -9.96 -2.76
C VAL A 277 -2.18 -10.07 -2.73
N LEU A 278 -1.52 -9.29 -3.57
CA LEU A 278 -0.07 -9.34 -3.79
C LEU A 278 0.63 -8.23 -3.01
N LEU A 279 1.50 -8.61 -2.06
CA LEU A 279 2.38 -7.68 -1.35
C LEU A 279 3.65 -7.36 -2.17
N MET A 280 3.91 -6.08 -2.31
CA MET A 280 5.13 -5.43 -2.79
C MET A 280 5.38 -4.19 -1.92
N HIS A 281 6.52 -3.50 -2.09
CA HIS A 281 6.81 -2.24 -1.39
C HIS A 281 7.29 -1.17 -2.37
N ASP A 282 6.84 0.08 -2.22
CA ASP A 282 7.21 1.23 -3.06
C ASP A 282 8.08 2.26 -2.33
N THR A 283 8.63 1.89 -1.17
CA THR A 283 9.52 2.74 -0.36
C THR A 283 10.98 2.73 -0.83
N TYR A 284 11.86 3.48 -0.16
CA TYR A 284 13.30 3.53 -0.47
C TYR A 284 13.99 2.15 -0.35
N GLY A 285 14.91 1.82 -1.28
CA GLY A 285 15.60 0.52 -1.29
C GLY A 285 14.79 -0.61 -1.95
N LYS A 286 13.80 -0.26 -2.78
CA LYS A 286 12.89 -1.18 -3.50
C LYS A 286 12.96 -1.00 -5.01
N GLU A 287 14.10 -0.55 -5.51
CA GLU A 287 14.30 -0.22 -6.94
C GLU A 287 14.16 -1.46 -7.84
N GLU A 288 14.49 -2.65 -7.31
CA GLU A 288 14.24 -3.93 -7.99
C GLU A 288 12.75 -4.30 -8.03
N THR A 289 11.92 -3.86 -7.08
CA THR A 289 10.45 -4.03 -7.13
C THR A 289 9.84 -3.17 -8.23
N ALA A 290 10.27 -1.91 -8.34
CA ALA A 290 9.84 -1.02 -9.42
C ALA A 290 10.24 -1.58 -10.81
N LYS A 291 11.45 -2.15 -10.93
CA LYS A 291 11.91 -2.83 -12.15
C LYS A 291 11.19 -4.16 -12.44
N ALA A 292 10.75 -4.88 -11.42
CA ALA A 292 10.00 -6.14 -11.57
C ALA A 292 8.56 -5.93 -12.06
N LEU A 293 7.97 -4.77 -11.74
CA LEU A 293 6.54 -4.52 -11.91
C LEU A 293 6.00 -4.77 -13.34
N PRO A 294 6.67 -4.38 -14.45
CA PRO A 294 6.21 -4.72 -15.79
C PRO A 294 6.09 -6.25 -16.00
N GLY A 295 7.15 -7.00 -15.69
CA GLY A 295 7.16 -8.47 -15.83
C GLY A 295 6.19 -9.20 -14.89
N VAL A 296 5.86 -8.59 -13.75
CA VAL A 296 4.79 -9.04 -12.84
C VAL A 296 3.41 -8.81 -13.46
N ILE A 297 3.16 -7.64 -14.04
CA ILE A 297 1.90 -7.31 -14.72
C ILE A 297 1.70 -8.18 -15.96
N ASP A 298 2.72 -8.31 -16.82
CA ASP A 298 2.73 -9.21 -17.99
C ASP A 298 2.37 -10.64 -17.61
N TYR A 299 3.01 -11.17 -16.55
CA TYR A 299 2.68 -12.50 -16.05
C TYR A 299 1.21 -12.60 -15.61
N LEU A 300 0.72 -11.67 -14.80
CA LEU A 300 -0.66 -11.69 -14.31
C LEU A 300 -1.68 -11.55 -15.46
N LYS A 301 -1.43 -10.66 -16.44
CA LYS A 301 -2.20 -10.56 -17.68
C LYS A 301 -2.19 -11.87 -18.47
N SER A 302 -1.01 -12.50 -18.65
CA SER A 302 -0.88 -13.80 -19.35
C SER A 302 -1.66 -14.95 -18.69
N GLN A 303 -1.86 -14.87 -17.36
CA GLN A 303 -2.65 -15.84 -16.62
C GLN A 303 -4.16 -15.53 -16.62
N GLY A 304 -4.58 -14.41 -17.19
CA GLY A 304 -5.98 -13.98 -17.25
C GLY A 304 -6.50 -13.38 -15.94
N TYR A 305 -5.66 -12.73 -15.14
CA TYR A 305 -6.13 -11.97 -13.97
C TYR A 305 -6.73 -10.62 -14.37
N GLU A 306 -7.92 -10.34 -13.84
CA GLU A 306 -8.55 -9.02 -13.80
C GLU A 306 -7.88 -8.19 -12.68
N PHE A 307 -7.43 -6.98 -12.97
CA PHE A 307 -6.75 -6.11 -12.00
C PHE A 307 -7.77 -5.23 -11.28
N ARG A 308 -7.77 -5.29 -9.95
CA ARG A 308 -8.75 -4.58 -9.10
C ARG A 308 -8.10 -3.85 -7.93
N THR A 309 -8.87 -2.96 -7.33
CA THR A 309 -8.56 -2.34 -6.02
C THR A 309 -9.68 -2.66 -5.03
N PHE A 310 -9.52 -2.21 -3.78
CA PHE A 310 -10.58 -2.26 -2.78
C PHE A 310 -10.61 -1.00 -1.92
N LYS A 311 -11.78 -0.63 -1.40
CA LYS A 311 -12.01 0.59 -0.62
C LYS A 311 -12.96 0.34 0.57
#